data_AF-A0A7C5ZFX1-F1
#
_entry.id   AF-A0A7C5ZFX1-F1
#
_cell.length_a   1.000
_cell.length_b   1.000
_cell.length_c   1.000
_cell.angle_alpha   90.00
_cell.angle_beta   90.00
_cell.angle_gamma   90.00
#
_symmetry.space_group_name_H-M   'P 1'
#
loop_
_entity.id
_entity.type
_entity.pdbx_description
1 polymer ?
#
loop_
_entity_poly.entity_id
_entity_poly.type
_entity_poly.pdbx_seq_one_letter_code
_entity_poly.pdbx_strand_id
1 'polypeptide(L)' 'MHYPHKTSKVKRARKIGFRVRMRTKKGRQMINRKRRAGRRVQVV' A
#
# COMPACT_ATOMS: atom_id res chain seq x y z
N MET A 1 5.60 -0.81 26.75
CA MET A 1 6.10 -1.14 25.41
C MET A 1 6.76 0.08 24.79
N HIS A 2 8.06 0.01 24.51
CA HIS A 2 8.93 1.17 24.21
C HIS A 2 8.78 1.79 22.80
N TYR A 3 7.94 1.22 21.91
CA TYR A 3 7.60 1.87 20.64
C TYR A 3 6.09 1.92 20.43
N PRO A 4 5.42 3.05 20.74
CA PRO A 4 4.03 3.20 20.40
C PRO A 4 3.88 3.24 18.88
N HIS A 5 3.39 2.14 18.29
CA HIS A 5 2.93 2.13 16.90
C HIS A 5 1.67 3.00 16.81
N LYS A 6 1.85 4.30 16.54
CA LYS A 6 0.72 5.23 16.36
C LYS A 6 -0.11 4.80 15.14
N THR A 7 -1.29 4.24 15.36
CA THR A 7 -2.20 3.78 14.31
C THR A 7 -2.98 4.96 13.72
N SER A 8 -2.41 5.63 12.71
CA SER A 8 -3.15 6.64 11.94
C SER A 8 -3.67 6.06 10.63
N LYS A 9 -4.99 5.88 10.52
CA LYS A 9 -5.67 5.40 9.30
C LYS A 9 -5.42 6.35 8.11
N VAL A 10 -5.45 7.66 8.35
CA VAL A 10 -5.18 8.70 7.34
C VAL A 10 -3.75 8.59 6.81
N LYS A 11 -2.75 8.50 7.70
CA LYS A 11 -1.35 8.36 7.27
C LYS A 11 -1.11 7.04 6.54
N ARG A 12 -1.79 5.97 6.94
CA ARG A 12 -1.74 4.66 6.27
C ARG A 12 -2.26 4.75 4.83
N ALA A 13 -3.45 5.32 4.61
CA ALA A 13 -3.99 5.51 3.25
C ALA A 13 -3.09 6.39 2.37
N ARG A 14 -2.52 7.47 2.93
CA ARG A 14 -1.59 8.36 2.21
C ARG A 14 -0.23 7.73 1.89
N LYS A 15 0.23 6.75 2.68
CA LYS A 15 1.52 6.08 2.45
C LYS A 15 1.40 4.85 1.56
N ILE A 16 0.36 4.03 1.76
CA ILE A 16 0.27 2.71 1.14
C ILE A 16 -1.04 2.45 0.39
N GLY A 17 -1.96 3.41 0.32
CA GLY A 17 -3.26 3.20 -0.31
C GLY A 17 -3.20 3.07 -1.84
N PHE A 18 -4.29 2.56 -2.43
CA PHE A 18 -4.36 2.23 -3.86
C PHE A 18 -4.03 3.43 -4.75
N ARG A 19 -4.65 4.58 -4.48
CA ARG A 19 -4.43 5.82 -5.25
C ARG A 19 -2.96 6.22 -5.31
N VAL A 20 -2.24 6.07 -4.20
CA VAL A 20 -0.82 6.39 -4.09
C VAL A 20 0.02 5.43 -4.94
N ARG A 21 -0.32 4.13 -4.96
CA ARG A 21 0.33 3.14 -5.82
C ARG A 21 0.05 3.38 -7.30
N MET A 22 -1.12 3.89 -7.65
CA MET A 22 -1.45 4.18 -9.04
C MET A 22 -0.76 5.43 -9.59
N ARG A 23 -0.37 6.39 -8.72
CA ARG A 23 0.30 7.64 -9.12
C ARG A 23 1.65 7.42 -9.81
N THR A 24 2.43 6.41 -9.41
CA THR A 24 3.80 6.20 -9.90
C THR A 24 3.96 4.94 -10.74
N LYS A 25 4.92 4.94 -11.68
CA LYS A 25 5.25 3.76 -12.50
C LYS A 25 5.62 2.55 -11.63
N LYS A 26 6.49 2.74 -10.63
CA LYS A 26 6.92 1.69 -9.69
C LYS A 26 5.76 1.15 -8.85
N GLY A 27 4.82 2.00 -8.43
CA GLY A 27 3.64 1.58 -7.70
C GLY A 27 2.71 0.68 -8.54
N ARG A 28 2.49 1.03 -9.82
CA ARG A 28 1.74 0.19 -10.76
C ARG A 28 2.42 -1.15 -11.02
N GLN A 29 3.75 -1.16 -11.16
CA GLN A 29 4.53 -2.40 -11.29
C GLN A 29 4.39 -3.32 -10.06
N MET A 30 4.36 -2.75 -8.86
CA MET A 30 4.15 -3.51 -7.62
C MET A 30 2.78 -4.18 -7.60
N ILE A 31 1.73 -3.47 -8.01
CA ILE A 31 0.37 -4.03 -8.11
C ILE A 31 0.34 -5.17 -9.13
N ASN A 32 0.92 -4.97 -10.31
CA ASN A 32 0.95 -6.00 -11.35
C ASN A 32 1.72 -7.25 -10.88
N ARG A 33 2.80 -7.09 -10.10
CA ARG A 33 3.50 -8.22 -9.48
C ARG A 33 2.60 -9.01 -8.52
N LYS A 34 1.84 -8.32 -7.67
CA LYS A 34 0.88 -8.98 -6.76
C LYS A 34 -0.20 -9.73 -7.53
N ARG A 35 -0.75 -9.13 -8.59
CA ARG A 35 -1.74 -9.74 -9.48
C ARG A 35 -1.21 -11.02 -10.14
N ARG A 36 0.00 -10.97 -10.71
CA ARG A 36 0.65 -12.15 -11.33
C ARG A 36 0.84 -13.31 -10.35
N ALA A 37 1.12 -13.00 -9.08
CA ALA A 37 1.25 -14.01 -8.04
C ALA A 37 -0.10 -14.46 -7.42
N GLY A 38 -1.24 -14.03 -7.98
CA GLY A 38 -2.57 -14.33 -7.44
C GLY A 38 -2.87 -13.69 -6.08
N ARG A 39 -2.04 -12.74 -5.62
CA ARG A 39 -2.21 -12.10 -4.31
C ARG A 39 -3.29 -11.03 -4.36
N ARG A 40 -4.14 -11.00 -3.33
CA ARG A 40 -5.10 -9.92 -3.13
C ARG A 40 -4.37 -8.58 -3.15
N VAL A 41 -4.82 -7.68 -4.02
CA VAL A 41 -4.31 -6.31 -4.12
C VAL A 41 -4.95 -5.45 -3.03
N GLN A 42 -4.96 -5.94 -1.79
CA GLN A 42 -5.46 -5.18 -0.67
C GLN A 42 -4.45 -4.09 -0.34
N VAL A 43 -4.63 -2.95 -0.98
CA VAL A 43 -4.03 -1.68 -0.61
C VAL A 43 -5.12 -0.93 0.10
N VAL A 44 -4.84 -0.66 1.37
CA VAL A 44 -5.75 -0.11 2.39
C VAL A 44 -6.44 1.14 1.88
#